data_AF-A0A661XS48-F1
#
_entry.id   AF-A0A661XS48-F1
#
_cell.length_a   1.000
_cell.length_b   1.000
_cell.length_c   1.000
_cell.angle_alpha   90.00
_cell.angle_beta   90.00
_cell.angle_gamma   90.00
#
_symmetry.space_group_name_H-M   'P 1'
#
loop_
_entity.id
_entity.type
_entity.pdbx_description
1 polymer ?
#
loop_
_entity_poly.entity_id
_entity_poly.type
_entity_poly.pdbx_seq_one_letter_code
_entity_poly.pdbx_strand_id
1 'polypeptide(L)'
;MKNKLIIISLIGLLAIGCNTNTMVKVNGVKDPLIISDSTKFSQAVFLTNDNNGNPVVAWSMAATDSGQYKLVYRRFDKESMTFENVLKVEETLGMQAHHESMAKVGFKRNGDIMAVYRREDKESSRRFAGNIFYTESSDAGKSWSEERKLVEDSTSASQSFYDVDRLG
;
A
#
# COMPACT_ATOMS: atom_id res chain seq x y z
N MET A 1 -23.98 9.71 64.07
CA MET A 1 -23.65 8.34 63.61
C MET A 1 -24.06 8.07 62.16
N LYS A 2 -25.20 8.56 61.65
CA LYS A 2 -25.66 8.36 60.26
C LYS A 2 -24.66 8.84 59.17
N ASN A 3 -23.96 9.95 59.36
CA ASN A 3 -23.04 10.50 58.35
C ASN A 3 -21.73 9.69 58.19
N LYS A 4 -21.31 8.94 59.21
CA LYS A 4 -20.13 8.06 59.11
C LYS A 4 -20.42 6.79 58.31
N LEU A 5 -21.67 6.33 58.30
CA LEU A 5 -22.10 5.13 57.57
C LEU A 5 -22.14 5.37 56.05
N ILE A 6 -22.50 6.58 55.62
CA ILE A 6 -22.55 6.96 54.19
C ILE A 6 -21.14 7.05 53.59
N ILE A 7 -20.17 7.59 54.34
CA ILE A 7 -18.78 7.72 53.87
C ILE A 7 -18.11 6.35 53.71
N ILE A 8 -18.38 5.40 54.62
CA ILE A 8 -17.84 4.03 54.53
C ILE A 8 -18.45 3.29 53.32
N SER A 9 -19.74 3.50 53.03
CA SER A 9 -20.40 2.93 51.85
C SER A 9 -19.86 3.48 50.53
N LEU A 10 -19.48 4.76 50.47
CA LEU A 10 -18.94 5.39 49.26
C LEU A 10 -17.50 4.92 48.94
N ILE A 11 -16.68 4.67 49.96
CA ILE A 11 -15.31 4.15 49.81
C ILE A 11 -15.33 2.68 49.35
N GLY A 12 -16.31 1.88 49.80
CA GLY A 12 -16.48 0.50 49.34
C GLY A 12 -16.87 0.38 47.86
N LEU A 13 -17.64 1.34 47.33
CA LEU A 13 -18.04 1.38 45.91
C LEU A 13 -16.89 1.79 44.98
N LEU A 14 -15.94 2.60 45.44
CA LEU A 14 -14.76 3.00 44.66
C LEU A 14 -13.70 1.90 44.54
N ALA A 15 -13.68 0.91 45.46
CA ALA A 15 -12.70 -0.17 45.45
C ALA A 15 -13.02 -1.32 44.47
N ILE A 16 -14.24 -1.37 43.91
CA ILE A 16 -14.69 -2.46 43.02
C ILE A 16 -14.49 -2.09 41.53
N GLY A 17 -14.19 -0.81 41.23
CA GLY A 17 -14.14 -0.29 39.85
C GLY A 17 -12.86 -0.61 39.04
N CYS A 18 -11.82 -1.16 39.65
CA CYS A 18 -10.54 -1.41 38.97
C CYS A 18 -10.06 -2.85 39.19
N ASN A 19 -10.64 -3.84 38.52
CA ASN A 19 -9.94 -5.13 38.39
C ASN A 19 -10.34 -6.04 37.21
N THR A 20 -10.89 -5.49 36.13
CA THR A 20 -11.06 -6.27 34.88
C THR A 20 -10.20 -5.70 33.77
N ASN A 21 -8.87 -5.70 33.98
CA ASN A 21 -7.91 -5.80 32.87
C ASN A 21 -7.88 -7.27 32.40
N THR A 22 -9.04 -7.81 32.05
CA THR A 22 -9.09 -9.08 31.33
C THR A 22 -8.62 -8.77 29.93
N MET A 23 -7.32 -8.88 29.68
CA MET A 23 -6.83 -8.98 28.32
C MET A 23 -7.58 -10.14 27.69
N VAL A 24 -8.49 -9.83 26.77
CA VAL A 24 -9.17 -10.83 25.98
C VAL A 24 -8.07 -11.50 25.16
N LYS A 25 -7.59 -12.66 25.63
CA LYS A 25 -6.87 -13.58 24.78
C LYS A 25 -7.87 -14.05 23.73
N VAL A 26 -7.87 -13.37 22.59
CA VAL A 26 -8.60 -13.83 21.40
C VAL A 26 -7.86 -15.08 20.91
N ASN A 27 -8.26 -16.24 21.43
CA ASN A 27 -7.78 -17.52 20.93
C ASN A 27 -8.12 -17.59 19.43
N GLY A 28 -7.11 -17.76 18.58
CA GLY A 28 -7.27 -17.83 17.13
C GLY A 28 -6.81 -16.60 16.33
N VAL A 29 -6.25 -15.56 16.97
CA VAL A 29 -5.50 -14.54 16.23
C VAL A 29 -4.20 -15.16 15.74
N LYS A 30 -4.16 -15.47 14.43
CA LYS A 30 -2.92 -15.84 13.76
C LYS A 30 -1.92 -14.70 13.90
N ASP A 31 -0.63 -15.03 14.05
CA ASP A 31 0.43 -14.03 14.05
C ASP A 31 0.29 -13.10 12.82
N PRO A 32 0.52 -11.78 12.98
CA PRO A 32 0.45 -10.86 11.86
C PRO A 32 1.35 -11.32 10.72
N LEU A 33 0.78 -11.47 9.53
CA LEU A 33 1.54 -11.81 8.33
C LEU A 33 2.25 -10.56 7.81
N ILE A 34 3.58 -10.62 7.78
CA ILE A 34 4.39 -9.58 7.13
C ILE A 34 4.16 -9.70 5.61
N ILE A 35 3.58 -8.65 5.02
CA ILE A 35 3.30 -8.59 3.58
C ILE A 35 4.50 -8.05 2.77
N SER A 36 5.31 -7.19 3.38
CA SER A 36 6.49 -6.56 2.79
C SER A 36 7.78 -7.32 3.12
N ASP A 37 8.93 -6.72 2.78
CA ASP A 37 10.26 -7.17 3.23
C ASP A 37 10.66 -6.36 4.48
N SER A 38 10.91 -7.01 5.61
CA SER A 38 11.28 -6.34 6.87
C SER A 38 12.67 -5.71 6.85
N THR A 39 13.49 -6.05 5.85
CA THR A 39 14.84 -5.51 5.66
C THR A 39 14.86 -4.25 4.79
N LYS A 40 13.73 -3.88 4.18
CA LYS A 40 13.63 -2.77 3.23
C LYS A 40 12.56 -1.77 3.62
N PHE A 41 12.88 -0.48 3.46
CA PHE A 41 11.90 0.57 3.64
C PHE A 41 10.79 0.43 2.58
N SER A 42 9.55 0.43 3.04
CA SER A 42 8.36 0.24 2.22
C SER A 42 7.32 1.28 2.61
N GLN A 43 6.64 1.88 1.63
CA GLN A 43 5.65 2.93 1.86
C GLN A 43 4.60 2.99 0.75
N ALA A 44 3.61 3.86 0.93
CA ALA A 44 2.61 4.19 -0.07
C ALA A 44 1.87 2.94 -0.58
N VAL A 45 1.17 2.27 0.34
CA VAL A 45 0.43 1.04 0.09
C VAL A 45 -0.85 1.34 -0.70
N PHE A 46 -1.12 0.52 -1.70
CA PHE A 46 -2.34 0.53 -2.50
C PHE A 46 -2.99 -0.86 -2.47
N LEU A 47 -4.32 -0.89 -2.31
CA LEU A 47 -5.13 -2.11 -2.28
C LEU A 47 -6.05 -2.13 -3.49
N THR A 48 -6.11 -3.27 -4.17
CA THR A 48 -6.93 -3.47 -5.36
C THR A 48 -7.31 -4.95 -5.51
N ASN A 49 -7.90 -5.31 -6.65
CA ASN A 49 -8.20 -6.68 -7.00
C ASN A 49 -7.59 -7.08 -8.35
N ASP A 50 -7.21 -8.36 -8.47
CA ASP A 50 -6.84 -8.93 -9.76
C ASP A 50 -8.07 -9.16 -10.66
N ASN A 51 -7.83 -9.65 -11.87
CA ASN A 51 -8.88 -9.94 -12.85
C ASN A 51 -9.86 -11.04 -12.41
N ASN A 52 -9.55 -11.80 -11.36
CA ASN A 52 -10.38 -12.84 -10.76
C ASN A 52 -11.05 -12.38 -9.44
N GLY A 53 -10.89 -11.11 -9.06
CA GLY A 53 -11.42 -10.58 -7.80
C GLY A 53 -10.65 -11.06 -6.56
N ASN A 54 -9.40 -11.49 -6.70
CA ASN A 54 -8.52 -11.75 -5.56
C ASN A 54 -7.90 -10.44 -5.07
N PRO A 55 -7.78 -10.24 -3.74
CA PRO A 55 -7.08 -9.07 -3.20
C PRO A 55 -5.63 -8.98 -3.71
N VAL A 56 -5.20 -7.77 -4.02
CA VAL A 56 -3.82 -7.45 -4.38
C VAL A 56 -3.37 -6.28 -3.51
N VAL A 57 -2.17 -6.40 -2.96
CA VAL A 57 -1.51 -5.31 -2.24
C VAL A 57 -0.26 -4.89 -3.00
N ALA A 58 -0.14 -3.61 -3.27
CA ALA A 58 1.00 -3.00 -3.95
C ALA A 58 1.62 -1.92 -3.07
N TRP A 59 2.93 -1.72 -3.19
CA TRP A 59 3.64 -0.69 -2.42
C TRP A 59 4.93 -0.27 -3.10
N SER A 60 5.44 0.88 -2.68
CA SER A 60 6.76 1.37 -3.07
C SER A 60 7.81 0.75 -2.15
N MET A 61 8.74 -0.01 -2.69
CA MET A 61 9.84 -0.64 -1.95
C MET A 61 11.17 -0.01 -2.33
N ALA A 62 12.02 0.28 -1.35
CA ALA A 62 13.39 0.75 -1.59
C ALA A 62 14.16 -0.27 -2.44
N ALA A 63 14.70 0.17 -3.56
CA ALA A 63 15.49 -0.63 -4.48
C ALA A 63 16.99 -0.59 -4.15
N THR A 64 17.45 0.55 -3.61
CA THR A 64 18.83 0.82 -3.19
C THR A 64 18.83 1.62 -1.90
N ASP A 65 19.96 1.64 -1.20
CA ASP A 65 20.15 2.50 -0.01
C ASP A 65 20.15 4.00 -0.36
N SER A 66 20.31 4.33 -1.65
CA SER A 66 20.31 5.70 -2.18
C SER A 66 18.92 6.32 -2.37
N GLY A 67 17.87 5.72 -1.82
CA GLY A 67 16.53 6.29 -1.80
C GLY A 67 15.74 6.13 -3.10
N GLN A 68 16.17 5.25 -4.00
CA GLN A 68 15.36 4.88 -5.17
C GLN A 68 14.30 3.87 -4.78
N TYR A 69 13.11 4.01 -5.35
CA TYR A 69 12.00 3.08 -5.14
C TYR A 69 11.66 2.34 -6.43
N LYS A 70 11.01 1.18 -6.26
CA LYS A 70 10.30 0.47 -7.31
C LYS A 70 8.94 0.01 -6.79
N LEU A 71 7.98 -0.12 -7.69
CA LEU A 71 6.68 -0.71 -7.39
C LEU A 71 6.83 -2.22 -7.29
N VAL A 72 6.26 -2.77 -6.24
CA VAL A 72 6.10 -4.20 -6.05
C VAL A 72 4.68 -4.50 -5.60
N TYR A 73 4.24 -5.74 -5.79
CA TYR A 73 2.92 -6.18 -5.36
C TYR A 73 2.88 -7.68 -5.05
N ARG A 74 1.85 -8.09 -4.33
CA ARG A 74 1.53 -9.50 -4.04
C ARG A 74 0.05 -9.74 -4.26
N ARG A 75 -0.28 -10.92 -4.75
CA ARG A 75 -1.66 -11.40 -4.86
C ARG A 75 -1.98 -12.27 -3.66
N PHE A 76 -3.20 -12.17 -3.18
CA PHE A 76 -3.72 -13.04 -2.14
C PHE A 76 -4.22 -14.33 -2.79
N ASP A 77 -3.65 -15.45 -2.37
CA ASP A 77 -4.13 -16.78 -2.71
C ASP A 77 -5.21 -17.20 -1.72
N LYS A 78 -6.43 -17.35 -2.24
CA LYS A 78 -7.61 -17.75 -1.45
C LYS A 78 -7.55 -19.22 -1.03
N GLU A 79 -6.84 -20.09 -1.75
CA GLU A 79 -6.75 -21.51 -1.42
C GLU A 79 -5.83 -21.71 -0.21
N SER A 80 -4.63 -21.13 -0.23
CA SER A 80 -3.70 -21.20 0.89
C SER A 80 -3.99 -20.20 2.02
N MET A 81 -4.85 -19.20 1.77
CA MET A 81 -5.10 -18.07 2.68
C MET A 81 -3.82 -17.29 3.01
N THR A 82 -2.94 -17.12 2.03
CA THR A 82 -1.66 -16.41 2.16
C THR A 82 -1.41 -15.48 0.98
N PHE A 83 -0.37 -14.65 1.04
CA PHE A 83 0.09 -13.89 -0.12
C PHE A 83 1.15 -14.67 -0.89
N GLU A 84 1.06 -14.66 -2.22
CA GLU A 84 2.06 -15.23 -3.13
C GLU A 84 3.43 -14.52 -3.01
N ASN A 85 4.44 -14.92 -3.78
CA ASN A 85 5.72 -14.21 -3.80
C ASN A 85 5.59 -12.75 -4.27
N VAL A 86 6.52 -11.89 -3.82
CA VAL A 86 6.60 -10.49 -4.27
C VAL A 86 6.91 -10.44 -5.76
N LEU A 87 6.03 -9.80 -6.53
CA LEU A 87 6.22 -9.48 -7.94
C LEU A 87 6.77 -8.06 -8.06
N LYS A 88 7.81 -7.91 -8.88
CA LYS A 88 8.51 -6.63 -9.09
C LYS A 88 8.13 -6.05 -10.44
N VAL A 89 7.91 -4.75 -10.48
CA VAL A 89 7.73 -4.00 -11.72
C VAL A 89 9.06 -3.31 -12.03
N GLU A 90 9.99 -4.03 -12.66
CA GLU A 90 11.38 -3.54 -12.78
C GLU A 90 11.50 -2.21 -13.54
N GLU A 91 10.63 -1.96 -14.52
CA GLU A 91 10.55 -0.69 -15.27
C GLU A 91 10.23 0.53 -14.40
N THR A 92 9.72 0.33 -13.18
CA THR A 92 9.43 1.43 -12.23
C THR A 92 10.63 1.81 -11.39
N LEU A 93 11.81 1.20 -11.60
CA LEU A 93 13.01 1.52 -10.83
C LEU A 93 13.35 3.01 -10.96
N GLY A 94 13.51 3.69 -9.82
CA GLY A 94 13.77 5.12 -9.76
C GLY A 94 12.50 5.99 -9.82
N MET A 95 11.32 5.39 -9.63
CA MET A 95 10.09 6.15 -9.42
C MET A 95 10.15 6.96 -8.12
N GLN A 96 9.36 8.04 -8.07
CA GLN A 96 9.15 8.80 -6.84
C GLN A 96 8.08 8.13 -5.99
N ALA A 97 8.42 7.80 -4.74
CA ALA A 97 7.46 7.33 -3.75
C ALA A 97 6.74 8.52 -3.09
N HIS A 98 5.88 9.21 -3.86
CA HIS A 98 5.08 10.33 -3.38
C HIS A 98 3.67 9.86 -2.99
N HIS A 99 3.16 10.29 -1.84
CA HIS A 99 1.89 9.75 -1.30
C HIS A 99 0.66 10.24 -2.09
N GLU A 100 0.71 11.45 -2.65
CA GLU A 100 -0.37 12.00 -3.50
C GLU A 100 -0.45 11.36 -4.89
N SER A 101 0.59 10.63 -5.31
CA SER A 101 0.67 9.97 -6.62
C SER A 101 1.44 8.67 -6.49
N MET A 102 1.05 7.92 -5.46
CA MET A 102 1.63 6.63 -5.16
C MET A 102 1.47 5.71 -6.36
N ALA A 103 2.49 4.91 -6.62
CA ALA A 103 2.47 3.93 -7.70
C ALA A 103 1.40 2.86 -7.44
N LYS A 104 0.68 2.47 -8.50
CA LYS A 104 -0.48 1.57 -8.44
C LYS A 104 -0.36 0.50 -9.52
N VAL A 105 -0.97 -0.65 -9.27
CA VAL A 105 -1.22 -1.68 -10.29
C VAL A 105 -2.72 -1.80 -10.53
N GLY A 106 -3.12 -1.98 -11.78
CA GLY A 106 -4.49 -2.29 -12.19
C GLY A 106 -4.51 -3.52 -13.08
N PHE A 107 -5.62 -4.27 -13.04
CA PHE A 107 -5.77 -5.52 -13.78
C PHE A 107 -6.92 -5.39 -14.77
N LYS A 108 -6.64 -5.62 -16.05
CA LYS A 108 -7.65 -5.69 -17.11
C LYS A 108 -8.42 -7.00 -17.01
N ARG A 109 -9.61 -7.08 -17.63
CA ARG A 109 -10.45 -8.29 -17.61
C ARG A 109 -9.75 -9.52 -18.20
N ASN A 110 -8.88 -9.34 -19.19
CA ASN A 110 -8.12 -10.42 -19.83
C ASN A 110 -6.89 -10.88 -19.02
N GLY A 111 -6.61 -10.25 -17.86
CA GLY A 111 -5.45 -10.58 -17.03
C GLY A 111 -4.20 -9.74 -17.32
N ASP A 112 -4.23 -8.85 -18.32
CA ASP A 112 -3.16 -7.87 -18.50
C ASP A 112 -3.07 -6.95 -17.28
N ILE A 113 -1.86 -6.54 -16.94
CA ILE A 113 -1.57 -5.69 -15.80
C ILE A 113 -1.06 -4.37 -16.30
N MET A 114 -1.48 -3.28 -15.68
CA MET A 114 -0.93 -1.95 -15.89
C MET A 114 -0.35 -1.44 -14.57
N ALA A 115 0.89 -0.97 -14.59
CA ALA A 115 1.48 -0.23 -13.50
C ALA A 115 1.51 1.25 -13.86
N VAL A 116 1.03 2.12 -12.96
CA VAL A 116 1.02 3.58 -13.12
C VAL A 116 1.81 4.21 -11.99
N TYR A 117 2.70 5.13 -12.30
CA TYR A 117 3.66 5.68 -11.34
C TYR A 117 4.14 7.06 -11.76
N ARG A 118 4.83 7.74 -10.86
CA ARG A 118 5.37 9.08 -11.08
C ARG A 118 6.90 9.03 -11.10
N ARG A 119 7.51 9.77 -12.02
CA ARG A 119 8.95 10.09 -11.98
C ARG A 119 9.16 11.59 -11.86
N GLU A 120 10.30 11.95 -11.30
CA GLU A 120 10.78 13.33 -11.32
C GLU A 120 10.94 13.81 -12.77
N ASP A 121 10.53 15.05 -13.02
CA ASP A 121 10.86 15.71 -14.27
C ASP A 121 12.24 16.37 -14.14
N LYS A 122 13.27 15.71 -14.67
CA LYS A 122 14.66 16.19 -14.59
C LYS A 122 14.94 17.44 -15.43
N GLU A 123 14.09 17.73 -16.42
CA GLU A 123 14.24 18.91 -17.27
C GLU A 123 13.56 20.15 -16.65
N SER A 124 12.73 19.95 -15.63
CA SER A 124 12.06 21.03 -14.92
C SER A 124 12.97 21.67 -13.87
N SER A 125 12.99 23.00 -13.83
CA SER A 125 13.64 23.76 -12.74
C SER A 125 12.89 23.68 -11.40
N ARG A 126 11.67 23.13 -11.38
CA ARG A 126 10.85 22.98 -10.18
C ARG A 126 11.14 21.63 -9.52
N ARG A 127 11.69 21.67 -8.29
CA ARG A 127 12.05 20.48 -7.47
C ARG A 127 10.95 19.45 -7.22
N PHE A 128 9.68 19.80 -7.45
CA PHE A 128 8.53 18.93 -7.23
C PHE A 128 7.82 18.56 -8.54
N ALA A 129 8.35 18.95 -9.69
CA ALA A 129 7.77 18.56 -10.96
C ALA A 129 7.96 17.06 -11.18
N GLY A 130 6.91 16.43 -11.69
CA GLY A 130 6.94 15.02 -12.03
C GLY A 130 5.89 14.70 -13.07
N ASN A 131 6.19 13.68 -13.84
CA ASN A 131 5.36 13.18 -14.92
C ASN A 131 4.81 11.80 -14.55
N ILE A 132 3.61 11.50 -15.03
CA ILE A 132 2.99 10.19 -14.85
C ILE A 132 3.42 9.28 -16.00
N PHE A 133 3.81 8.06 -15.65
CA PHE A 133 4.20 7.01 -16.56
C PHE A 133 3.36 5.76 -16.32
N TYR A 134 3.29 4.91 -17.33
CA TYR A 134 2.74 3.57 -17.21
C TYR A 134 3.55 2.53 -17.98
N THR A 135 3.51 1.30 -17.49
CA THR A 135 4.02 0.10 -18.17
C THR A 135 2.98 -1.01 -18.06
N GLU A 136 2.98 -1.93 -19.01
CA GLU A 136 2.01 -3.02 -19.08
C GLU A 136 2.69 -4.39 -19.09
N SER A 137 2.00 -5.40 -18.56
CA SER A 137 2.39 -6.80 -18.64
C SER A 137 1.24 -7.62 -19.20
N SER A 138 1.52 -8.41 -20.24
CA SER A 138 0.57 -9.34 -20.86
C SER A 138 0.86 -10.81 -20.51
N ASP A 139 1.77 -11.06 -19.56
CA ASP A 139 2.24 -12.40 -19.19
C ASP A 139 2.18 -12.65 -17.67
N ALA A 140 1.17 -12.05 -17.04
CA ALA A 140 0.91 -12.13 -15.60
C ALA A 140 2.02 -11.53 -14.72
N GLY A 141 2.76 -10.53 -15.23
CA GLY A 141 3.77 -9.79 -14.47
C GLY A 141 5.16 -10.41 -14.54
N LYS A 142 5.42 -11.33 -15.49
CA LYS A 142 6.75 -11.93 -15.69
C LYS A 142 7.67 -10.96 -16.46
N SER A 143 7.13 -10.25 -17.43
CA SER A 143 7.79 -9.17 -18.17
C SER A 143 6.89 -7.94 -18.28
N TRP A 144 7.51 -6.81 -18.58
CA TRP A 144 6.87 -5.50 -18.65
C TRP A 144 7.29 -4.80 -19.94
N SER A 145 6.38 -4.04 -20.53
CA SER A 145 6.68 -3.19 -21.69
C SER A 145 7.60 -2.04 -21.30
N GLU A 146 8.22 -1.39 -22.29
CA GLU A 146 8.85 -0.09 -22.06
C GLU A 146 7.86 0.91 -21.44
N GLU A 147 8.40 1.79 -20.60
CA GLU A 147 7.60 2.83 -19.96
C GLU A 147 7.10 3.88 -20.95
N ARG A 148 5.87 4.35 -20.76
CA ARG A 148 5.25 5.38 -21.58
C ARG A 148 4.77 6.53 -20.71
N LYS A 149 5.03 7.76 -21.16
CA LYS A 149 4.48 8.96 -20.52
C LYS A 149 2.97 9.00 -20.76
N LEU A 150 2.18 9.21 -19.71
CA LEU A 150 0.72 9.19 -19.81
C LEU A 150 0.16 10.49 -20.42
N VAL A 151 0.78 11.62 -20.10
CA VAL A 151 0.34 12.95 -20.54
C VAL A 151 1.39 13.52 -21.48
N GLU A 152 0.97 13.76 -22.72
CA GLU A 152 1.83 14.24 -23.81
C GLU A 152 1.84 15.77 -23.95
N ASP A 153 0.97 16.48 -23.23
CA ASP A 153 0.94 17.94 -23.21
C ASP A 153 2.29 18.50 -22.70
N SER A 154 3.03 19.14 -23.60
CA SER A 154 4.35 19.70 -23.34
C SER A 154 4.30 20.96 -22.47
N THR A 155 3.12 21.56 -22.28
CA THR A 155 2.93 22.73 -21.41
C THR A 155 2.63 22.35 -19.95
N SER A 156 2.36 21.06 -19.69
CA SER A 156 2.13 20.53 -18.34
C SER A 156 3.40 20.66 -17.48
N ALA A 157 3.28 21.34 -16.34
CA ALA A 157 4.42 21.57 -15.46
C ALA A 157 4.60 20.52 -14.33
N SER A 158 3.53 19.82 -13.95
CA SER A 158 3.57 18.73 -12.95
C SER A 158 2.24 17.98 -12.99
N GLN A 159 2.31 16.66 -12.79
CA GLN A 159 1.16 15.78 -12.85
C GLN A 159 1.04 14.97 -11.57
N SER A 160 -0.21 14.73 -11.19
CA SER A 160 -0.59 13.91 -10.05
C SER A 160 -1.83 13.07 -10.40
N PHE A 161 -1.94 11.89 -9.81
CA PHE A 161 -3.11 11.03 -9.96
C PHE A 161 -3.48 10.40 -8.61
N TYR A 162 -4.77 10.39 -8.31
CA TYR A 162 -5.27 9.83 -7.06
C TYR A 162 -5.44 8.31 -7.16
N ASP A 163 -6.06 7.81 -8.23
CA ASP A 163 -6.48 6.42 -8.33
C ASP A 163 -6.39 5.84 -9.75
N VAL A 164 -6.46 4.52 -9.86
CA VAL A 164 -6.57 3.75 -11.11
C VAL A 164 -7.65 2.71 -10.91
N ASP A 165 -8.66 2.71 -11.78
CA ASP A 165 -9.74 1.74 -11.74
C ASP A 165 -9.97 1.12 -13.12
N ARG A 166 -10.51 -0.10 -13.13
CA ARG A 166 -10.87 -0.82 -14.35
C ARG A 166 -12.29 -0.42 -14.75
N LEU A 167 -12.43 0.19 -15.92
CA LEU A 167 -13.75 0.44 -16.53
C LEU A 167 -14.43 -0.90 -16.88
N GLY A 168 -15.72 -1.01 -16.51
CA GLY A 168 -16.54 -2.22 -16.61
C GLY A 168 -16.87 -2.66 -18.03
#